data_AF-Q07H01-F1
#
_entry.id   AF-Q07H01-F1
#
_cell.length_a   1.000
_cell.length_b   1.000
_cell.length_c   1.000
_cell.angle_alpha   90.00
_cell.angle_beta   90.00
_cell.angle_gamma   90.00
#
_symmetry.space_group_name_H-M   'P 1'
#
loop_
_entity.id
_entity.type
_entity.pdbx_description
1 polymer ?
#
loop_
_entity_poly.entity_id
_entity_poly.type
_entity_poly.pdbx_seq_one_letter_code
_entity_poly.pdbx_strand_id
1 'polypeptide(L)'
;MTTTDADETVSLIGSDKVQGTSVYGPDGEKIGSIERVMIEKVSGRVSYAVLSFGGFLGIGDDYYPLPWPSLKYNVELGGYQTMITDDQVRGAPKYARNAEWDWRDARGTQKIDDYYGVALT
;
A
#
# COMPACT_ATOMS: atom_id res chain seq x y z
N MET A 1 20.73 26.19 7.83
CA MET A 1 19.54 25.91 8.66
C MET A 1 18.58 25.19 7.73
N THR A 2 18.58 23.87 7.77
CA THR A 2 17.83 23.03 6.82
C THR A 2 16.39 22.97 7.31
N THR A 3 15.45 23.45 6.50
CA THR A 3 14.02 23.35 6.78
C THR A 3 13.67 21.87 6.87
N THR A 4 13.45 21.36 8.07
CA THR A 4 12.74 20.09 8.25
C THR A 4 11.34 20.33 7.68
N ASP A 5 11.00 19.69 6.55
CA ASP A 5 9.63 19.66 6.04
C ASP A 5 8.72 19.28 7.21
N ALA A 6 7.71 20.10 7.51
CA ALA A 6 6.84 19.93 8.68
C ALA A 6 5.96 18.66 8.61
N ASP A 7 6.06 17.92 7.51
CA ASP A 7 5.20 16.80 7.15
C ASP A 7 5.78 15.43 7.58
N GLU A 8 6.98 15.41 8.18
CA GLU A 8 7.60 14.19 8.71
C GLU A 8 8.25 14.41 10.09
N THR A 9 8.08 13.43 10.97
CA THR A 9 8.84 13.30 12.22
C THR A 9 9.49 11.93 12.28
N VAL A 10 10.27 11.65 13.33
CA VAL A 10 10.91 10.34 13.54
C VAL A 10 9.89 9.18 13.55
N SER A 11 8.64 9.43 13.95
CA SER A 11 7.62 8.38 14.11
C SER A 11 6.33 8.60 13.32
N LEU A 12 6.19 9.73 12.61
CA LEU A 12 4.97 10.10 11.89
C LEU A 12 5.31 10.56 10.48
N ILE A 13 4.52 10.12 9.51
CA ILE A 13 4.58 10.54 8.12
C ILE A 13 3.22 11.12 7.72
N GLY A 14 3.23 12.28 7.06
CA GLY A 14 2.04 12.90 6.49
C GLY A 14 1.37 11.99 5.45
N SER A 15 0.04 11.98 5.41
CA SER A 15 -0.71 11.15 4.46
C SER A 15 -0.45 11.53 3.00
N ASP A 16 -0.15 12.80 2.76
CA ASP A 16 0.28 13.37 1.49
C ASP A 16 1.66 12.87 1.04
N LYS A 17 2.55 12.54 2.00
CA LYS A 17 3.83 11.86 1.73
C LYS A 17 3.65 10.36 1.53
N VAL A 18 2.70 9.72 2.24
CA VAL A 18 2.39 8.30 2.05
C VAL A 18 1.87 8.04 0.63
N GLN A 19 0.94 8.87 0.15
CA GLN A 19 0.43 8.79 -1.22
C GLN A 19 1.53 9.10 -2.24
N GLY A 20 1.61 8.31 -3.32
CA GLY A 20 2.62 8.44 -4.37
C GLY A 20 3.97 7.82 -4.02
N THR A 21 4.22 7.44 -2.75
CA THR A 21 5.46 6.78 -2.36
C THR A 21 5.64 5.46 -3.11
N SER A 22 6.85 5.22 -3.62
CA SER A 22 7.18 4.00 -4.37
C SER A 22 7.13 2.77 -3.46
N VAL A 23 6.66 1.66 -4.01
CA VAL A 23 6.68 0.35 -3.35
C VAL A 23 7.63 -0.57 -4.11
N TYR A 24 8.55 -1.19 -3.37
CA TYR A 24 9.59 -2.08 -3.87
C TYR A 24 9.39 -3.49 -3.35
N GLY A 25 9.79 -4.47 -4.16
CA GLY A 25 9.79 -5.87 -3.80
C GLY A 25 10.97 -6.30 -2.91
N PRO A 26 11.05 -7.60 -2.60
CA PRO A 26 12.16 -8.16 -1.82
C PRO A 26 13.53 -7.99 -2.48
N ASP A 27 13.55 -7.94 -3.82
CA ASP A 27 14.72 -7.76 -4.68
C ASP A 27 15.13 -6.29 -4.84
N GLY A 28 14.35 -5.34 -4.30
CA GLY A 28 14.57 -3.92 -4.47
C GLY A 28 14.05 -3.37 -5.81
N GLU A 29 13.39 -4.18 -6.63
CA GLU A 29 12.75 -3.69 -7.86
C GLU A 29 11.45 -2.96 -7.54
N LYS A 30 11.17 -1.89 -8.29
CA LYS A 30 9.96 -1.10 -8.09
C LYS A 30 8.75 -1.85 -8.66
N ILE A 31 7.80 -2.16 -7.79
CA ILE A 31 6.52 -2.78 -8.14
C ILE A 31 5.51 -1.70 -8.56
N GLY A 32 5.42 -0.61 -7.80
CA GLY A 32 4.43 0.43 -8.07
C GLY A 32 4.52 1.60 -7.10
N SER A 33 3.38 2.20 -6.78
CA SER A 33 3.29 3.28 -5.78
C SER A 33 2.00 3.22 -4.99
N ILE A 34 2.01 3.79 -3.78
CA ILE A 34 0.81 3.91 -2.96
C ILE A 34 -0.18 4.89 -3.62
N GLU A 35 -1.38 4.43 -3.92
CA GLU A 35 -2.46 5.30 -4.40
C GLU A 35 -3.18 5.98 -3.24
N ARG A 36 -3.50 5.21 -2.20
CA ARG A 36 -4.22 5.65 -1.01
C ARG A 36 -4.07 4.64 0.12
N VAL A 37 -4.45 5.05 1.33
CA VAL A 37 -4.57 4.15 2.48
C VAL A 37 -6.03 4.03 2.92
N MET A 38 -6.37 2.86 3.44
CA MET A 38 -7.69 2.54 3.95
C MET A 38 -7.65 2.56 5.47
N ILE A 39 -8.39 3.48 6.05
CA ILE A 39 -8.41 3.75 7.48
C ILE A 39 -9.74 3.27 8.05
N GLU A 40 -9.68 2.50 9.13
CA GLU A 40 -10.87 2.11 9.90
C GLU A 40 -11.53 3.36 10.47
N LYS A 41 -12.79 3.59 10.12
CA LYS A 41 -13.54 4.80 10.52
C LYS A 41 -13.67 4.97 12.03
N VAL A 42 -13.66 3.89 12.80
CA VAL A 42 -13.87 3.91 14.26
C VAL A 42 -12.55 3.95 15.02
N SER A 43 -11.60 3.07 14.70
CA SER A 43 -10.34 2.97 15.44
C SER A 43 -9.28 3.98 14.96
N GLY A 44 -9.41 4.49 13.72
CA GLY A 44 -8.41 5.31 13.07
C GLY A 44 -7.16 4.53 12.62
N ARG A 45 -7.14 3.20 12.75
CA ARG A 45 -6.01 2.37 12.30
C ARG A 45 -6.01 2.26 10.79
N VAL A 46 -4.81 2.31 10.20
CA VAL A 46 -4.62 1.98 8.78
C VAL A 46 -4.62 0.47 8.64
N SER A 47 -5.59 -0.09 7.92
CA SER A 47 -5.66 -1.54 7.66
C SER A 47 -4.86 -1.90 6.42
N TYR A 48 -5.05 -1.16 5.33
CA TYR A 48 -4.48 -1.48 4.02
C TYR A 48 -3.93 -0.25 3.32
N ALA A 49 -2.85 -0.44 2.57
CA ALA A 49 -2.44 0.46 1.50
C ALA A 49 -2.94 -0.09 0.17
N VAL A 50 -3.42 0.78 -0.72
CA VAL A 50 -3.76 0.40 -2.09
C VAL A 50 -2.55 0.70 -2.97
N LEU A 51 -1.91 -0.35 -3.47
CA LEU A 51 -0.87 -0.26 -4.48
C LEU A 51 -1.50 0.02 -5.84
N SER A 52 -1.04 1.07 -6.51
CA SER A 52 -1.25 1.28 -7.94
C SER A 52 -0.12 0.61 -8.71
N PHE A 53 -0.49 -0.20 -9.69
CA PHE A 53 0.40 -1.05 -10.46
C PHE A 53 0.18 -0.85 -11.96
N GLY A 54 1.25 -0.50 -12.68
CA GLY A 54 1.24 -0.46 -14.14
C GLY A 54 0.44 0.69 -14.74
N GLY A 55 1.09 1.85 -14.89
CA GLY A 55 0.64 2.95 -15.72
C GLY A 55 1.35 4.25 -15.36
N PHE A 56 1.71 5.03 -16.37
CA PHE A 56 2.02 6.45 -16.17
C PHE A 56 0.69 7.19 -16.24
N LEU A 57 0.29 7.89 -15.17
CA LEU A 57 -0.85 8.83 -15.16
C LEU A 57 -2.26 8.23 -15.36
N GLY A 58 -2.68 7.29 -14.50
CA GLY A 58 -4.11 7.13 -14.18
C GLY A 58 -5.01 6.44 -15.21
N ILE A 59 -4.46 5.91 -16.29
CA ILE A 59 -5.19 5.12 -17.30
C ILE A 59 -4.53 3.75 -17.41
N GLY A 60 -5.26 2.70 -17.03
CA GLY A 60 -4.80 1.32 -17.12
C GLY A 60 -4.24 0.73 -15.82
N ASP A 61 -4.16 1.52 -14.74
CA ASP A 61 -3.63 1.02 -13.45
C ASP A 61 -4.52 -0.10 -12.87
N ASP A 62 -3.88 -1.21 -12.52
CA ASP A 62 -4.45 -2.23 -11.63
C ASP A 62 -4.24 -1.82 -10.17
N TYR A 63 -5.20 -2.11 -9.30
CA TYR A 63 -5.13 -1.79 -7.88
C TYR A 63 -5.10 -3.03 -7.00
N TYR A 64 -4.14 -3.04 -6.06
CA TYR A 64 -3.93 -4.17 -5.17
C TYR A 64 -3.83 -3.71 -3.71
N PRO A 65 -4.74 -4.14 -2.83
CA PRO A 65 -4.62 -3.89 -1.41
C PRO A 65 -3.46 -4.70 -0.84
N LEU A 66 -2.60 -4.04 -0.08
CA LEU A 66 -1.52 -4.62 0.69
C LEU A 66 -1.77 -4.33 2.18
N PRO A 67 -1.61 -5.32 3.07
CA PRO A 67 -1.67 -5.08 4.51
C PRO A 67 -0.68 -3.99 4.91
N TRP A 68 -1.15 -2.94 5.62
CA TRP A 68 -0.25 -1.87 6.06
C TRP A 68 0.98 -2.38 6.84
N PRO A 69 0.86 -3.39 7.73
CA PRO A 69 2.02 -3.91 8.46
C PRO A 69 3.11 -4.55 7.58
N SER A 70 2.79 -4.98 6.34
CA SER A 70 3.76 -5.59 5.43
C SER A 70 4.65 -4.57 4.73
N LEU A 71 4.31 -3.28 4.78
CA LEU A 71 5.09 -2.20 4.20
C LEU A 71 6.07 -1.64 5.23
N LYS A 72 7.37 -1.72 4.94
CA LYS A 72 8.42 -1.12 5.77
C LYS A 72 9.12 -0.04 4.97
N TYR A 73 9.24 1.16 5.54
CA TYR A 73 9.95 2.23 4.86
C TYR A 73 11.44 1.90 4.80
N ASN A 74 11.99 1.79 3.59
CA ASN A 74 13.41 1.61 3.34
C ASN A 74 14.00 2.96 2.92
N VAL A 75 14.86 3.50 3.78
CA VAL A 75 15.49 4.82 3.57
C VAL A 75 16.48 4.83 2.40
N GLU A 76 17.10 3.70 2.07
CA GLU A 76 18.04 3.59 0.95
C GLU A 76 17.31 3.65 -0.39
N LEU A 77 16.10 3.09 -0.45
CA LEU A 77 15.24 3.10 -1.64
C LEU A 77 14.32 4.33 -1.71
N GLY A 78 14.22 5.10 -0.62
CA GLY A 78 13.32 6.25 -0.51
C GLY A 78 11.83 5.86 -0.68
N GLY A 79 11.44 4.69 -0.19
CA GLY A 79 10.06 4.21 -0.32
C GLY A 79 9.76 2.97 0.51
N TYR A 80 8.56 2.42 0.37
CA TYR A 80 8.17 1.22 1.09
C TYR A 80 8.73 -0.03 0.42
N GLN A 81 9.23 -0.96 1.22
CA GLN A 81 9.64 -2.29 0.79
C GLN A 81 8.70 -3.34 1.41
N THR A 82 8.36 -4.35 0.63
CA THR A 82 7.52 -5.48 1.03
C THR A 82 8.19 -6.81 0.69
N MET A 83 7.82 -7.87 1.42
CA MET A 83 8.21 -9.24 1.07
C MET A 83 7.30 -9.87 0.01
N ILE A 84 6.28 -9.15 -0.44
CA ILE A 84 5.35 -9.57 -1.50
C ILE A 84 6.01 -9.27 -2.85
N THR A 85 6.17 -10.30 -3.68
CA THR A 85 6.79 -10.19 -5.02
C THR A 85 5.85 -9.58 -6.06
N ASP A 86 6.42 -9.06 -7.14
CA ASP A 86 5.66 -8.58 -8.31
C ASP A 86 4.67 -9.63 -8.84
N ASP A 87 5.12 -10.89 -8.95
CA ASP A 87 4.28 -12.00 -9.40
C ASP A 87 3.10 -12.26 -8.45
N GLN A 88 3.31 -12.19 -7.14
CA GLN A 88 2.23 -12.35 -6.15
C GLN A 88 1.20 -11.23 -6.26
N VAL A 89 1.64 -9.99 -6.49
CA VAL A 89 0.75 -8.85 -6.74
C VAL A 89 -0.06 -9.08 -8.01
N ARG A 90 0.58 -9.45 -9.13
CA ARG A 90 -0.11 -9.71 -10.40
C ARG A 90 -1.08 -10.90 -10.35
N GLY A 91 -0.79 -11.89 -9.51
CA GLY A 91 -1.64 -13.05 -9.27
C GLY A 91 -2.80 -12.78 -8.31
N ALA A 92 -2.77 -11.66 -7.58
CA ALA A 92 -3.81 -11.33 -6.63
C ALA A 92 -5.13 -10.98 -7.36
N PRO A 93 -6.29 -11.18 -6.70
CA PRO A 93 -7.55 -10.70 -7.25
C PRO A 93 -7.44 -9.22 -7.61
N LYS A 94 -7.61 -8.91 -8.90
CA LYS A 94 -7.53 -7.54 -9.41
C LYS A 94 -8.76 -6.75 -8.98
N TYR A 95 -8.57 -5.50 -8.59
CA TYR A 95 -9.67 -4.58 -8.34
C TYR A 95 -9.69 -3.46 -9.37
N ALA A 96 -10.78 -3.36 -10.12
CA ALA A 96 -10.99 -2.26 -11.03
C ALA A 96 -11.22 -0.97 -10.22
N ARG A 97 -10.65 0.16 -10.68
CA ARG A 97 -10.75 1.51 -10.08
C ARG A 97 -12.18 1.91 -9.64
N ASN A 98 -13.18 1.33 -10.28
CA ASN A 98 -14.60 1.62 -10.21
C ASN A 98 -15.45 0.45 -9.65
N ALA A 99 -14.84 -0.69 -9.33
CA ALA A 99 -15.51 -1.69 -8.51
C ALA A 99 -15.39 -1.19 -7.07
N GLU A 100 -16.47 -0.62 -6.55
CA GLU A 100 -16.65 -0.42 -5.12
C GLU A 100 -16.32 -1.75 -4.44
N TRP A 101 -15.09 -1.88 -3.93
CA TRP A 101 -14.81 -2.93 -2.98
C TRP A 101 -15.81 -2.70 -1.86
N ASP A 102 -16.61 -3.72 -1.57
CA ASP A 102 -17.48 -3.66 -0.41
C ASP A 102 -16.57 -3.74 0.82
N TRP A 103 -16.00 -2.59 1.23
CA TRP A 103 -15.21 -2.45 2.45
C TRP A 103 -16.05 -2.80 3.70
N ARG A 104 -17.35 -3.09 3.51
CA ARG A 104 -18.27 -3.58 4.54
C ARG A 104 -18.31 -5.11 4.59
N ASP A 105 -17.84 -5.83 3.57
CA ASP A 105 -17.72 -7.28 3.61
C ASP A 105 -16.39 -7.69 4.26
N ALA A 106 -16.45 -7.97 5.57
CA ALA A 106 -15.32 -8.48 6.35
C ALA A 106 -14.68 -9.76 5.74
N ARG A 107 -15.41 -10.50 4.90
CA ARG A 107 -14.87 -11.68 4.18
C ARG A 107 -13.90 -11.29 3.07
N GLY A 108 -13.99 -10.08 2.54
CA GLY A 108 -13.05 -9.56 1.55
C GLY A 108 -11.68 -9.30 2.18
N THR A 109 -11.65 -8.61 3.32
CA THR A 109 -10.41 -8.29 4.04
C THR A 109 -9.69 -9.54 4.55
N GLN A 110 -10.44 -10.50 5.09
CA GLN A 110 -9.88 -11.80 5.50
C GLN A 110 -9.22 -12.54 4.33
N LYS A 111 -9.81 -12.51 3.12
CA LYS A 111 -9.21 -13.14 1.93
C LYS A 111 -7.89 -12.50 1.49
N ILE A 112 -7.69 -11.21 1.72
CA ILE A 112 -6.43 -10.51 1.39
C ILE A 112 -5.35 -10.95 2.35
N ASP A 113 -5.66 -10.95 3.64
CA ASP A 113 -4.75 -11.37 4.71
C ASP A 113 -4.35 -12.84 4.51
N ASP A 114 -5.32 -13.71 4.20
CA ASP A 114 -5.11 -15.12 3.87
C ASP A 114 -4.24 -15.29 2.61
N TYR A 115 -4.48 -14.49 1.56
CA TYR A 115 -3.74 -14.58 0.29
C TYR A 115 -2.27 -14.18 0.44
N TYR A 116 -1.99 -13.13 1.22
CA TYR A 116 -0.62 -12.67 1.47
C TYR A 116 0.04 -13.33 2.69
N GLY A 117 -0.70 -14.15 3.45
CA GLY A 117 -0.20 -14.82 4.65
C GLY A 117 0.17 -13.86 5.78
N VAL A 118 -0.42 -12.66 5.81
CA VAL A 118 -0.12 -11.63 6.82
C VAL A 118 -1.20 -11.66 7.88
N ALA A 119 -0.86 -12.09 9.10
CA ALA A 119 -1.75 -11.93 10.24
C ALA A 119 -1.80 -10.45 10.65
N LEU A 120 -2.97 -9.82 10.56
CA LEU A 120 -3.22 -8.56 11.23
C LEU A 120 -3.31 -8.82 12.75
N THR A 121 -2.21 -8.63 13.47
CA THR A 121 -2.21 -8.59 14.94
C THR A 121 -2.49 -7.18 15.47
#